data_AF-A0AAN6ESF1-F1
#
_entry.id   AF-A0AAN6ESF1-F1
#
_cell.length_a   1.000
_cell.length_b   1.000
_cell.length_c   1.000
_cell.angle_alpha   90.00
_cell.angle_beta   90.00
_cell.angle_gamma   90.00
#
_symmetry.space_group_name_H-M   'P 1'
#
loop_
_entity.id
_entity.type
_entity.pdbx_description
1 polymer ?
#
loop_
_entity_poly.entity_id
_entity_poly.type
_entity_poly.pdbx_seq_one_letter_code
_entity_poly.pdbx_strand_id
1 'polypeptide(L)'
;MSRPRRASSNLGGDPRGDTSAPALATMTKRSHSQPSAKERELKPHSKRRKARSAFRKWMQISTRHTWLNPLVIMVAILAAYFINPGEQNPLHKAIFLSYPLGPDYEGGPNMYGKGKADIAFVAFYTVVLSFTREFLMQRMIRPLALKCGIKKKAKQARFMEQVYTAIYFSIFGPFGLYVMSRGPLWYFNTTAMFEGFPHRKHEALFKAYYLLQAAYWAQQAIVLMLQLEKPRKDFKELVLHHIVTLALIILSYRFHFTHMGIAVYITHDISDFFLATSKTLNYLDSPIVGPYFGLFMVVWIYLRHYINLQILWATLTEFRTVGPYELDWETQQYKCWISQIITFALLASLQAVNLFWLFLILRIAKNYVFANIVADERSDDEDEDEEEQQHDTKSNGKIVGEADVQINGTTPAVLINGEPVEDQPNQDAVRARRRKG
;
A
#
# COMPACT_ATOMS: atom_id res chain seq x y z
N MET A 1 -57.10 -9.48 -9.11
CA MET A 1 -56.71 -9.90 -10.47
C MET A 1 -55.27 -10.36 -10.43
N SER A 2 -55.03 -11.59 -10.86
CA SER A 2 -53.79 -12.36 -10.74
C SER A 2 -53.09 -12.53 -12.09
N ARG A 3 -51.75 -12.34 -12.16
CA ARG A 3 -50.77 -13.01 -13.05
C ARG A 3 -49.36 -12.37 -12.91
N PRO A 4 -48.24 -13.06 -13.22
CA PRO A 4 -47.78 -14.35 -12.68
C PRO A 4 -46.28 -14.35 -12.27
N ARG A 5 -45.90 -15.30 -11.40
CA ARG A 5 -44.49 -15.71 -11.17
C ARG A 5 -43.93 -16.46 -12.38
N ARG A 6 -42.67 -16.20 -12.72
CA ARG A 6 -41.83 -17.09 -13.55
C ARG A 6 -40.79 -17.76 -12.67
N ALA A 7 -40.68 -19.08 -12.83
CA ALA A 7 -39.71 -19.95 -12.16
C ALA A 7 -38.64 -20.44 -13.16
N SER A 8 -37.61 -21.10 -12.60
CA SER A 8 -36.53 -21.88 -13.22
C SER A 8 -35.29 -21.05 -13.63
N SER A 9 -34.05 -21.49 -13.40
CA SER A 9 -33.53 -22.80 -12.95
C SER A 9 -32.11 -22.68 -12.37
N ASN A 10 -31.82 -23.63 -11.48
CA ASN A 10 -30.53 -23.97 -10.90
C ASN A 10 -29.40 -24.13 -11.91
N LEU A 11 -28.18 -23.71 -11.54
CA LEU A 11 -26.95 -24.53 -11.52
C LEU A 11 -25.72 -23.65 -11.21
N GLY A 12 -24.87 -24.12 -10.29
CA GLY A 12 -23.52 -23.59 -10.08
C GLY A 12 -23.24 -23.18 -8.65
N GLY A 13 -23.25 -24.14 -7.73
CA GLY A 13 -22.53 -23.95 -6.47
C GLY A 13 -21.04 -23.86 -6.75
N ASP A 14 -20.37 -22.88 -6.15
CA ASP A 14 -18.91 -22.80 -6.04
C ASP A 14 -18.58 -22.15 -4.68
N PRO A 15 -17.44 -22.46 -4.05
CA PRO A 15 -17.41 -22.77 -2.64
C PRO A 15 -17.04 -21.52 -1.83
N ARG A 16 -17.63 -21.44 -0.64
CA ARG A 16 -17.31 -20.45 0.38
C ARG A 16 -15.82 -20.50 0.74
N GLY A 17 -15.06 -19.52 0.26
CA GLY A 17 -13.81 -19.08 0.87
C GLY A 17 -14.10 -17.89 1.78
N ASP A 18 -14.54 -18.18 3.01
CA ASP A 18 -14.65 -17.16 4.06
C ASP A 18 -13.25 -16.62 4.40
N THR A 19 -12.89 -15.48 3.81
CA THR A 19 -11.84 -14.61 4.37
C THR A 19 -12.46 -13.30 4.83
N SER A 20 -13.38 -13.39 5.78
CA SER A 20 -13.77 -12.27 6.64
C SER A 20 -12.68 -12.02 7.70
N ALA A 21 -11.44 -11.80 7.26
CA ALA A 21 -10.36 -11.35 8.12
C ALA A 21 -10.38 -9.81 8.17
N PRO A 22 -10.73 -9.17 9.29
CA PRO A 22 -10.62 -7.73 9.42
C PRO A 22 -9.14 -7.31 9.43
N ALA A 23 -8.80 -6.23 8.71
CA ALA A 23 -7.48 -5.61 8.76
C ALA A 23 -7.10 -5.25 10.20
N LEU A 24 -5.80 -5.32 10.53
CA LEU A 24 -5.29 -5.06 11.89
C LEU A 24 -5.74 -3.70 12.47
N ALA A 25 -6.01 -2.72 11.60
CA ALA A 25 -6.47 -1.38 11.94
C ALA A 25 -7.93 -1.30 12.43
N THR A 26 -8.76 -2.33 12.24
CA THR A 26 -10.20 -2.32 12.61
C THR A 26 -10.56 -3.27 13.76
N MET A 27 -9.61 -4.00 14.35
CA MET A 27 -9.86 -4.88 15.50
C MET A 27 -9.93 -4.11 16.83
N THR A 28 -11.09 -3.57 17.18
CA THR A 28 -11.40 -3.23 18.59
C THR A 28 -12.24 -4.33 19.23
N LYS A 29 -11.61 -5.31 19.89
CA LYS A 29 -12.29 -6.23 20.81
C LYS A 29 -12.53 -5.51 22.16
N ARG A 30 -13.80 -5.19 22.46
CA ARG A 30 -14.26 -4.94 23.84
C ARG A 30 -14.76 -6.26 24.41
N SER A 31 -14.04 -6.84 25.38
CA SER A 31 -14.60 -7.88 26.25
C SER A 31 -14.89 -7.27 27.62
N HIS A 32 -16.17 -7.13 27.97
CA HIS A 32 -16.60 -6.98 29.35
C HIS A 32 -16.72 -8.39 29.94
N SER A 33 -15.85 -8.74 30.88
CA SER A 33 -16.09 -9.85 31.80
C SER A 33 -15.84 -9.36 33.22
N GLN A 34 -16.89 -9.38 34.03
CA GLN A 34 -16.79 -9.21 35.49
C GLN A 34 -16.16 -10.46 36.10
N PRO A 35 -15.24 -10.35 37.09
CA PRO A 35 -14.77 -11.51 37.82
C PRO A 35 -15.63 -11.77 39.05
N SER A 36 -16.12 -13.00 39.22
CA SER A 36 -16.68 -13.48 40.49
C SER A 36 -15.55 -13.73 41.49
N ALA A 37 -15.87 -13.47 42.76
CA ALA A 37 -14.94 -13.54 43.87
C ALA A 37 -14.88 -14.97 44.43
N LYS A 38 -13.70 -15.60 44.39
CA LYS A 38 -13.07 -16.38 45.48
C LYS A 38 -11.87 -17.16 44.93
N GLU A 39 -10.67 -16.72 45.29
CA GLU A 39 -9.62 -17.56 45.90
C GLU A 39 -8.37 -16.70 46.13
N ARG A 40 -8.00 -16.56 47.41
CA ARG A 40 -6.74 -15.98 47.84
C ARG A 40 -5.76 -17.14 48.05
N GLU A 41 -4.85 -17.34 47.11
CA GLU A 41 -3.56 -17.94 47.39
C GLU A 41 -2.43 -17.09 46.78
N LEU A 42 -1.46 -16.77 47.62
CA LEU A 42 -0.33 -15.88 47.37
C LEU A 42 0.82 -16.63 46.66
N LYS A 43 1.03 -16.36 45.36
CA LYS A 43 2.31 -16.61 44.64
C LYS A 43 2.55 -15.51 43.58
N PRO A 44 3.79 -15.28 43.08
CA PRO A 44 4.29 -13.97 42.64
C PRO A 44 3.74 -13.54 41.27
N HIS A 45 2.46 -13.17 41.22
CA HIS A 45 1.76 -12.82 39.98
C HIS A 45 1.86 -11.33 39.61
N SER A 46 2.42 -10.50 40.50
CA SER A 46 2.49 -9.03 40.37
C SER A 46 3.32 -8.56 39.16
N LYS A 47 4.56 -9.08 38.99
CA LYS A 47 5.45 -8.66 37.90
C LYS A 47 4.90 -9.06 36.52
N ARG A 48 4.38 -10.29 36.38
CA ARG A 48 3.79 -10.80 35.13
C ARG A 48 2.49 -10.08 34.75
N ARG A 49 1.65 -9.72 35.74
CA ARG A 49 0.42 -8.92 35.51
C ARG A 49 0.75 -7.47 35.11
N LYS A 50 1.78 -6.88 35.72
CA LYS A 50 2.26 -5.52 35.38
C LYS A 50 2.90 -5.47 34.00
N ALA A 51 3.71 -6.45 33.62
CA ALA A 51 4.27 -6.60 32.27
C ALA A 51 3.17 -6.81 31.22
N ARG A 52 2.17 -7.66 31.49
CA ARG A 52 0.98 -7.81 30.63
C ARG A 52 0.17 -6.51 30.51
N SER A 53 0.13 -5.67 31.54
CA SER A 53 -0.52 -4.35 31.49
C SER A 53 0.29 -3.35 30.66
N ALA A 54 1.62 -3.30 30.83
CA ALA A 54 2.52 -2.46 30.04
C ALA A 54 2.51 -2.84 28.56
N PHE A 55 2.56 -4.14 28.24
CA PHE A 55 2.47 -4.63 26.87
C PHE A 55 1.15 -4.26 26.18
N ARG A 56 0.01 -4.39 26.89
CA ARG A 56 -1.29 -3.94 26.35
C ARG A 56 -1.34 -2.43 26.13
N LYS A 57 -0.77 -1.63 27.03
CA LYS A 57 -0.65 -0.17 26.86
C LYS A 57 0.22 0.17 25.65
N TRP A 58 1.37 -0.48 25.51
CA TRP A 58 2.24 -0.34 24.34
C TRP A 58 1.49 -0.71 23.05
N MET A 59 0.81 -1.85 23.02
CA MET A 59 0.02 -2.29 21.88
C MET A 59 -1.05 -1.26 21.51
N GLN A 60 -1.77 -0.70 22.48
CA GLN A 60 -2.77 0.35 22.23
C GLN A 60 -2.16 1.66 21.71
N ILE A 61 -0.99 2.05 22.21
CA ILE A 61 -0.28 3.26 21.73
C ILE A 61 0.24 3.03 20.30
N SER A 62 0.79 1.84 20.06
CA SER A 62 1.37 1.39 18.79
C SER A 62 0.32 1.31 17.69
N THR A 63 -0.87 0.79 17.99
CA THR A 63 -1.99 0.77 17.01
C THR A 63 -2.60 2.15 16.78
N ARG A 64 -2.55 3.05 17.77
CA ARG A 64 -3.01 4.43 17.62
C ARG A 64 -2.03 5.30 16.82
N HIS A 65 -0.74 5.09 17.02
CA HIS A 65 0.36 5.82 16.39
C HIS A 65 1.28 4.84 15.67
N THR A 66 0.87 4.42 14.48
CA THR A 66 1.57 3.41 13.66
C THR A 66 3.00 3.82 13.31
N TRP A 67 3.30 5.13 13.25
CA TRP A 67 4.65 5.68 13.06
C TRP A 67 5.59 5.46 14.26
N LEU A 68 5.08 5.14 15.45
CA LEU A 68 5.92 5.02 16.65
C LEU A 68 6.87 3.81 16.59
N ASN A 69 6.40 2.65 16.11
CA ASN A 69 7.25 1.46 16.00
C ASN A 69 8.45 1.67 15.08
N PRO A 70 8.28 2.09 13.80
CA PRO A 70 9.42 2.32 12.92
C PRO A 70 10.30 3.48 13.42
N LEU A 71 9.72 4.50 14.08
CA LEU A 71 10.51 5.56 14.72
C LEU A 71 11.43 5.00 15.80
N VAL A 72 10.94 4.15 16.70
CA VAL A 72 11.75 3.57 17.78
C VAL A 72 12.87 2.71 17.21
N ILE A 73 12.61 1.92 16.17
CA ILE A 73 13.65 1.11 15.50
C ILE A 73 14.70 2.04 14.86
N MET A 74 14.26 3.07 14.13
CA MET A 74 15.14 4.03 13.47
C MET A 74 16.02 4.78 14.48
N VAL A 75 15.43 5.31 15.55
CA VAL A 75 16.16 6.03 16.62
C VAL A 75 17.12 5.09 17.35
N ALA A 76 16.74 3.85 17.61
CA ALA A 76 17.63 2.86 18.24
C ALA A 76 18.86 2.57 17.38
N ILE A 77 18.69 2.41 16.06
CA ILE A 77 19.79 2.19 15.12
C ILE A 77 20.70 3.43 15.06
N LEU A 78 20.12 4.63 14.92
CA LEU A 78 20.89 5.88 14.88
C LEU A 78 21.64 6.12 16.20
N ALA A 79 20.99 5.91 17.35
CA ALA A 79 21.63 6.04 18.65
C ALA A 79 22.80 5.04 18.81
N ALA A 80 22.61 3.78 18.40
CA ALA A 80 23.67 2.78 18.41
C ALA A 80 24.84 3.14 17.48
N TYR A 81 24.58 3.83 16.36
CA TYR A 81 25.63 4.38 15.52
C TYR A 81 26.39 5.53 16.22
N PHE A 82 25.68 6.48 16.82
CA PHE A 82 26.28 7.63 17.49
C PHE A 82 27.07 7.29 18.76
N ILE A 83 26.86 6.13 19.38
CA ILE A 83 27.69 5.65 20.50
C ILE A 83 29.13 5.38 20.04
N ASN A 84 29.32 4.90 18.81
CA ASN A 84 30.63 4.67 18.22
C ASN A 84 30.60 5.02 16.73
N PRO A 85 30.68 6.33 16.38
CA PRO A 85 30.57 6.78 15.00
C PRO A 85 31.83 6.41 14.21
N GLY A 86 31.65 5.91 12.99
CA GLY A 86 32.74 5.60 12.07
C GLY A 86 32.51 4.33 11.25
N GLU A 87 33.37 4.09 10.27
CA GLU A 87 33.27 2.95 9.34
C GLU A 87 33.43 1.59 10.03
N GLN A 88 34.08 1.57 11.19
CA GLN A 88 34.26 0.37 12.03
C GLN A 88 32.92 -0.15 12.58
N ASN A 89 31.91 0.73 12.69
CA ASN A 89 30.60 0.37 13.19
C ASN A 89 29.83 -0.43 12.12
N PRO A 90 29.30 -1.63 12.42
CA PRO A 90 28.53 -2.40 11.44
C PRO A 90 27.29 -1.64 10.92
N LEU A 91 26.75 -0.70 11.70
CA LEU A 91 25.61 0.14 11.31
C LEU A 91 25.98 1.22 10.28
N HIS A 92 27.26 1.53 10.11
CA HIS A 92 27.72 2.45 9.05
C HIS A 92 27.23 1.98 7.68
N LYS A 93 27.28 0.66 7.43
CA LYS A 93 26.84 0.02 6.18
C LYS A 93 25.33 0.11 5.94
N ALA A 94 24.56 0.37 6.99
CA ALA A 94 23.11 0.55 6.91
C ALA A 94 22.73 2.02 6.64
N ILE A 95 23.54 2.97 7.12
CA ILE A 95 23.25 4.42 7.04
C ILE A 95 23.89 5.03 5.78
N PHE A 96 25.10 4.59 5.41
CA PHE A 96 25.88 5.15 4.31
C PHE A 96 26.10 4.13 3.20
N LEU A 97 26.36 4.62 1.98
CA LEU A 97 26.70 3.78 0.84
C LEU A 97 27.97 2.97 1.13
N SER A 98 27.89 1.66 0.88
CA SER A 98 29.02 0.74 1.05
C SER A 98 29.83 0.61 -0.24
N TYR A 99 31.08 0.16 -0.13
CA TYR A 99 32.00 -0.15 -1.24
C TYR A 99 32.47 1.06 -2.07
N PRO A 100 33.05 2.10 -1.46
CA PRO A 100 33.66 3.19 -2.21
C PRO A 100 34.89 2.68 -2.99
N LEU A 101 35.00 3.07 -4.26
CA LEU A 101 36.14 2.74 -5.14
C LEU A 101 36.98 3.97 -5.49
N GLY A 102 36.50 5.17 -5.16
CA GLY A 102 37.10 6.44 -5.59
C GLY A 102 36.65 6.87 -6.99
N PRO A 103 37.16 8.01 -7.50
CA PRO A 103 36.85 8.48 -8.84
C PRO A 103 37.69 7.75 -9.90
N ASP A 104 37.12 7.60 -11.10
CA ASP A 104 37.79 6.93 -12.22
C ASP A 104 38.89 7.78 -12.88
N TYR A 105 38.81 9.10 -12.72
CA TYR A 105 39.76 10.08 -13.24
C TYR A 105 39.85 11.27 -12.27
N GLU A 106 40.92 12.05 -12.33
CA GLU A 106 41.11 13.20 -11.44
C GLU A 106 39.95 14.21 -11.57
N GLY A 107 39.32 14.55 -10.44
CA GLY A 107 38.14 15.43 -10.41
C GLY A 107 36.81 14.78 -10.81
N GLY A 108 36.81 13.47 -11.13
CA GLY A 108 35.60 12.72 -11.45
C GLY A 108 34.70 12.42 -10.25
N PRO A 109 33.46 11.94 -10.47
CA PRO A 109 32.55 11.57 -9.39
C PRO A 109 33.02 10.30 -8.67
N ASN A 110 32.69 10.19 -7.38
CA ASN A 110 32.98 8.99 -6.60
C ASN A 110 32.17 7.78 -7.08
N MET A 111 32.87 6.70 -7.41
CA MET A 111 32.30 5.45 -7.87
C MET A 111 32.18 4.44 -6.72
N TYR A 112 31.14 3.61 -6.80
CA TYR A 112 30.81 2.60 -5.80
C TYR A 112 30.59 1.25 -6.44
N GLY A 113 31.14 0.20 -5.81
CA GLY A 113 30.86 -1.20 -6.15
C GLY A 113 29.53 -1.68 -5.59
N LYS A 114 29.29 -3.00 -5.64
CA LYS A 114 28.08 -3.65 -5.12
C LYS A 114 28.45 -4.80 -4.19
N GLY A 115 27.63 -5.08 -3.18
CA GLY A 115 27.82 -6.24 -2.32
C GLY A 115 26.74 -6.44 -1.26
N LYS A 116 26.93 -7.44 -0.40
CA LYS A 116 25.92 -7.86 0.59
C LYS A 116 25.58 -6.78 1.62
N ALA A 117 26.50 -5.85 1.88
CA ALA A 117 26.27 -4.72 2.79
C ALA A 117 25.14 -3.80 2.31
N ASP A 118 24.87 -3.76 1.00
CA ASP A 118 23.79 -2.95 0.44
C ASP A 118 22.39 -3.44 0.89
N ILE A 119 22.28 -4.71 1.33
CA ILE A 119 21.04 -5.23 1.95
C ILE A 119 20.75 -4.52 3.28
N ALA A 120 21.79 -4.23 4.08
CA ALA A 120 21.63 -3.50 5.33
C ALA A 120 21.15 -2.07 5.09
N PHE A 121 21.67 -1.43 4.03
CA PHE A 121 21.22 -0.11 3.58
C PHE A 121 19.74 -0.14 3.19
N VAL A 122 19.34 -1.08 2.32
CA VAL A 122 17.94 -1.24 1.90
C VAL A 122 17.04 -1.48 3.11
N ALA A 123 17.42 -2.38 4.03
CA ALA A 123 16.64 -2.70 5.21
C ALA A 123 16.45 -1.49 6.14
N PHE A 124 17.51 -0.71 6.39
CA PHE A 124 17.41 0.50 7.21
C PHE A 124 16.51 1.55 6.55
N TYR A 125 16.69 1.81 5.26
CA TYR A 125 15.86 2.79 4.56
C TYR A 125 14.41 2.31 4.37
N THR A 126 14.14 1.00 4.35
CA THR A 126 12.76 0.46 4.43
C THR A 126 12.10 0.84 5.76
N VAL A 127 12.83 0.82 6.89
CA VAL A 127 12.32 1.29 8.18
C VAL A 127 12.11 2.81 8.17
N VAL A 128 13.06 3.58 7.63
CA VAL A 128 12.95 5.04 7.49
C VAL A 128 11.71 5.40 6.67
N LEU A 129 11.50 4.76 5.52
CA LEU A 129 10.34 4.98 4.66
C LEU A 129 9.03 4.55 5.34
N SER A 130 9.05 3.47 6.11
CA SER A 130 7.89 3.05 6.91
C SER A 130 7.51 4.11 7.95
N PHE A 131 8.50 4.69 8.64
CA PHE A 131 8.27 5.81 9.55
C PHE A 131 7.73 7.03 8.80
N THR A 132 8.39 7.46 7.74
CA THR A 132 8.02 8.64 6.96
C THR A 132 6.59 8.51 6.42
N ARG A 133 6.23 7.35 5.84
CA ARG A 133 4.86 7.07 5.37
C ARG A 133 3.83 7.28 6.46
N GLU A 134 3.96 6.57 7.57
CA GLU A 134 2.98 6.62 8.66
C GLU A 134 2.93 8.01 9.33
N PHE A 135 4.08 8.67 9.45
CA PHE A 135 4.18 10.00 10.02
C PHE A 135 3.47 11.03 9.13
N LEU A 136 3.78 11.05 7.83
CA LEU A 136 3.15 11.96 6.87
C LEU A 136 1.65 11.71 6.79
N MET A 137 1.21 10.45 6.65
CA MET A 137 -0.21 10.11 6.59
C MET A 137 -0.96 10.57 7.84
N GLN A 138 -0.47 10.27 9.04
CA GLN A 138 -1.20 10.60 10.27
C GLN A 138 -1.09 12.07 10.69
N ARG A 139 0.08 12.70 10.54
CA ARG A 139 0.37 14.03 11.09
C ARG A 139 0.16 15.17 10.10
N MET A 140 0.36 14.93 8.81
CA MET A 140 0.28 15.97 7.78
C MET A 140 -0.93 15.81 6.87
N ILE A 141 -1.13 14.61 6.31
CA ILE A 141 -2.16 14.40 5.29
C ILE A 141 -3.55 14.22 5.92
N ARG A 142 -3.67 13.50 7.04
CA ARG A 142 -4.94 13.35 7.75
C ARG A 142 -5.62 14.67 8.11
N PRO A 143 -4.95 15.67 8.73
CA PRO A 143 -5.59 16.95 9.00
C PRO A 143 -5.91 17.71 7.72
N LEU A 144 -5.10 17.58 6.65
CA LEU A 144 -5.42 18.16 5.35
C LEU A 144 -6.71 17.54 4.77
N ALA A 145 -6.87 16.23 4.82
CA ALA A 145 -8.08 15.54 4.37
C ALA A 145 -9.35 16.02 5.10
N LEU A 146 -9.24 16.29 6.40
CA LEU A 146 -10.34 16.86 7.20
C LEU A 146 -10.65 18.30 6.81
N LYS A 147 -9.61 19.12 6.55
CA LYS A 147 -9.78 20.51 6.05
C LYS A 147 -10.43 20.53 4.67
N CYS A 148 -10.15 19.55 3.83
CA CYS A 148 -10.77 19.35 2.52
C CYS A 148 -12.19 18.74 2.59
N GLY A 149 -12.76 18.53 3.78
CA GLY A 149 -14.14 18.06 3.92
C GLY A 149 -14.36 16.55 3.76
N ILE A 150 -13.30 15.72 3.70
CA ILE A 150 -13.42 14.26 3.53
C ILE A 150 -13.80 13.62 4.88
N LYS A 151 -15.11 13.40 5.09
CA LYS A 151 -15.66 12.88 6.36
C LYS A 151 -15.64 11.34 6.47
N LYS A 152 -15.87 10.61 5.36
CA LYS A 152 -15.92 9.13 5.37
C LYS A 152 -14.52 8.55 5.65
N LYS A 153 -14.37 7.74 6.72
CA LYS A 153 -13.07 7.16 7.13
C LYS A 153 -12.41 6.32 6.03
N ALA A 154 -13.19 5.58 5.26
CA ALA A 154 -12.66 4.77 4.15
C ALA A 154 -12.11 5.64 3.00
N LYS A 155 -12.85 6.68 2.58
CA LYS A 155 -12.39 7.69 1.59
C LYS A 155 -11.14 8.41 2.11
N GLN A 156 -11.11 8.77 3.40
CA GLN A 156 -9.94 9.38 4.04
C GLN A 156 -8.69 8.50 3.97
N ALA A 157 -8.80 7.20 4.27
CA ALA A 157 -7.67 6.27 4.19
C ALA A 157 -7.09 6.20 2.78
N ARG A 158 -7.94 6.03 1.75
CA ARG A 158 -7.51 5.99 0.35
C ARG A 158 -6.91 7.31 -0.13
N PHE A 159 -7.51 8.44 0.25
CA PHE A 159 -6.96 9.76 -0.03
C PHE A 159 -5.55 9.91 0.55
N MET A 160 -5.36 9.52 1.82
CA MET A 160 -4.04 9.60 2.46
C MET A 160 -3.00 8.74 1.75
N GLU A 161 -3.38 7.53 1.31
CA GLU A 161 -2.51 6.63 0.54
C GLU A 161 -2.06 7.30 -0.77
N GLN A 162 -3.00 7.85 -1.55
CA GLN A 162 -2.68 8.48 -2.83
C GLN A 162 -1.84 9.76 -2.68
N VAL A 163 -2.15 10.60 -1.70
CA VAL A 163 -1.36 11.82 -1.45
C VAL A 163 0.06 11.49 -1.00
N TYR A 164 0.26 10.47 -0.16
CA TYR A 164 1.60 10.03 0.21
C TYR A 164 2.38 9.56 -1.02
N THR A 165 1.77 8.74 -1.87
CA THR A 165 2.36 8.27 -3.12
C THR A 165 2.73 9.45 -4.04
N ALA A 166 1.86 10.45 -4.16
CA ALA A 166 2.14 11.66 -4.93
C ALA A 166 3.31 12.48 -4.36
N ILE A 167 3.42 12.62 -3.03
CA ILE A 167 4.55 13.30 -2.36
C ILE A 167 5.86 12.54 -2.59
N TYR A 168 5.83 11.20 -2.52
CA TYR A 168 7.02 10.40 -2.74
C TYR A 168 7.54 10.55 -4.17
N PHE A 169 6.68 10.36 -5.16
CA PHE A 169 7.07 10.42 -6.57
C PHE A 169 7.32 11.84 -7.09
N SER A 170 6.78 12.88 -6.45
CA SER A 170 7.15 14.27 -6.77
C SER A 170 8.60 14.60 -6.42
N ILE A 171 9.21 13.86 -5.48
CA ILE A 171 10.62 13.99 -5.10
C ILE A 171 11.47 13.00 -5.91
N PHE A 172 11.10 11.72 -5.89
CA PHE A 172 11.90 10.66 -6.51
C PHE A 172 11.83 10.66 -8.04
N GLY A 173 10.73 11.08 -8.66
CA GLY A 173 10.61 11.19 -10.12
C GLY A 173 11.64 12.16 -10.72
N PRO A 174 11.67 13.44 -10.30
CA PRO A 174 12.69 14.39 -10.75
C PRO A 174 14.11 13.97 -10.36
N PHE A 175 14.31 13.38 -9.17
CA PHE A 175 15.61 12.86 -8.77
C PHE A 175 16.09 11.72 -9.69
N GLY A 176 15.21 10.82 -10.09
CA GLY A 176 15.51 9.76 -11.05
C GLY A 176 15.87 10.31 -12.44
N LEU A 177 15.13 11.30 -12.93
CA LEU A 177 15.46 12.00 -14.19
C LEU A 177 16.83 12.69 -14.11
N TYR A 178 17.15 13.33 -12.99
CA TYR A 178 18.46 13.92 -12.76
C TYR A 178 19.57 12.87 -12.74
N VAL A 179 19.37 11.73 -12.09
CA VAL A 179 20.34 10.62 -12.11
C VAL A 179 20.53 10.07 -13.53
N MET A 180 19.46 9.95 -14.31
CA MET A 180 19.52 9.46 -15.69
C MET A 180 20.21 10.43 -16.64
N SER A 181 20.03 11.75 -16.45
CA SER A 181 20.67 12.78 -17.30
C SER A 181 22.18 12.86 -17.16
N ARG A 182 22.72 12.35 -16.05
CA ARG A 182 24.15 12.31 -15.75
C ARG A 182 24.88 11.20 -16.49
N GLY A 183 24.16 10.22 -17.04
CA GLY A 183 24.72 9.04 -17.68
C GLY A 183 24.29 8.87 -19.15
N PRO A 184 24.77 7.81 -19.81
CA PRO A 184 24.47 7.54 -21.23
C PRO A 184 23.02 7.09 -21.47
N LEU A 185 22.24 6.89 -20.39
CA LEU A 185 20.83 6.46 -20.41
C LEU A 185 19.85 7.61 -20.67
N TRP A 186 20.32 8.84 -20.86
CA TRP A 186 19.45 9.99 -21.06
C TRP A 186 18.43 9.72 -22.18
N TYR A 187 17.17 10.02 -21.88
CA TYR A 187 16.03 9.78 -22.76
C TYR A 187 15.88 8.31 -23.21
N PHE A 188 16.13 7.37 -22.29
CA PHE A 188 15.92 5.93 -22.50
C PHE A 188 16.71 5.33 -23.67
N ASN A 189 17.96 5.77 -23.87
CA ASN A 189 18.86 5.16 -24.83
C ASN A 189 19.07 3.67 -24.51
N THR A 190 18.55 2.78 -25.37
CA THR A 190 18.58 1.32 -25.16
C THR A 190 19.97 0.73 -25.36
N THR A 191 20.74 1.25 -26.30
CA THR A 191 22.12 0.78 -26.57
C THR A 191 22.99 0.92 -25.31
N ALA A 192 22.83 2.04 -24.60
CA ALA A 192 23.55 2.31 -23.35
C ALA A 192 23.20 1.34 -22.20
N MET A 193 22.11 0.57 -22.31
CA MET A 193 21.77 -0.47 -21.34
C MET A 193 22.65 -1.71 -21.48
N PHE A 194 23.29 -1.91 -22.63
CA PHE A 194 24.13 -3.07 -22.94
C PHE A 194 25.60 -2.70 -23.19
N GLU A 195 25.84 -1.48 -23.66
CA GLU A 195 27.19 -0.97 -23.90
C GLU A 195 28.00 -0.92 -22.59
N GLY A 196 29.25 -1.39 -22.65
CA GLY A 196 30.13 -1.45 -21.48
C GLY A 196 29.69 -2.45 -20.40
N PHE A 197 28.76 -3.35 -20.70
CA PHE A 197 28.35 -4.40 -19.75
C PHE A 197 29.51 -5.40 -19.51
N PRO A 198 29.81 -5.79 -18.25
CA PRO A 198 29.01 -5.58 -17.04
C PRO A 198 29.26 -4.24 -16.32
N HIS A 199 28.16 -3.55 -15.96
CA HIS A 199 28.22 -2.32 -15.16
C HIS A 199 28.47 -2.64 -13.68
N ARG A 200 29.75 -2.82 -13.32
CA ARG A 200 30.16 -3.21 -11.95
C ARG A 200 30.17 -2.06 -10.94
N LYS A 201 30.45 -0.85 -11.42
CA LYS A 201 30.55 0.37 -10.61
C LYS A 201 29.51 1.40 -11.02
N HIS A 202 29.05 2.20 -10.06
CA HIS A 202 28.05 3.24 -10.25
C HIS A 202 28.44 4.52 -9.52
N GLU A 203 28.08 5.68 -10.08
CA GLU A 203 28.18 6.95 -9.38
C GLU A 203 27.37 6.90 -8.07
N ALA A 204 27.83 7.63 -7.04
CA ALA A 204 27.19 7.68 -5.72
C ALA A 204 25.67 7.91 -5.80
N LEU A 205 25.24 8.90 -6.58
CA LEU A 205 23.82 9.26 -6.72
C LEU A 205 23.02 8.16 -7.44
N PHE A 206 23.60 7.54 -8.46
CA PHE A 206 22.99 6.40 -9.16
C PHE A 206 22.76 5.25 -8.19
N LYS A 207 23.79 4.88 -7.43
CA LYS A 207 23.69 3.79 -6.45
C LYS A 207 22.69 4.12 -5.35
N ALA A 208 22.74 5.33 -4.79
CA ALA A 208 21.79 5.77 -3.76
C ALA A 208 20.35 5.71 -4.25
N TYR A 209 20.07 6.30 -5.43
CA TYR A 209 18.73 6.27 -6.03
C TYR A 209 18.22 4.84 -6.19
N TYR A 210 19.05 3.96 -6.77
CA TYR A 210 18.68 2.58 -7.03
C TYR A 210 18.35 1.81 -5.74
N LEU A 211 19.18 1.97 -4.69
CA LEU A 211 18.97 1.29 -3.40
C LEU A 211 17.80 1.89 -2.60
N LEU A 212 17.59 3.20 -2.65
CA LEU A 212 16.43 3.85 -2.03
C LEU A 212 15.13 3.40 -2.69
N GLN A 213 15.12 3.26 -4.02
CA GLN A 213 13.98 2.70 -4.73
C GLN A 213 13.75 1.23 -4.37
N ALA A 214 14.80 0.42 -4.27
CA ALA A 214 14.66 -0.95 -3.76
C ALA A 214 14.07 -0.97 -2.34
N ALA A 215 14.46 -0.04 -1.47
CA ALA A 215 13.92 0.08 -0.12
C ALA A 215 12.44 0.48 -0.09
N TYR A 216 12.01 1.36 -1.01
CA TYR A 216 10.60 1.74 -1.17
C TYR A 216 9.74 0.57 -1.67
N TRP A 217 10.19 -0.15 -2.70
CA TRP A 217 9.47 -1.31 -3.20
C TRP A 217 9.41 -2.45 -2.18
N ALA A 218 10.48 -2.66 -1.40
CA ALA A 218 10.47 -3.57 -0.26
C ALA A 218 9.47 -3.11 0.83
N GLN A 219 9.43 -1.82 1.14
CA GLN A 219 8.47 -1.24 2.09
C GLN A 219 7.03 -1.44 1.62
N GLN A 220 6.74 -1.19 0.33
CA GLN A 220 5.41 -1.38 -0.25
C GLN A 220 4.99 -2.86 -0.25
N ALA A 221 5.93 -3.77 -0.53
CA ALA A 221 5.68 -5.21 -0.43
C ALA A 221 5.34 -5.65 1.00
N ILE A 222 6.00 -5.09 2.03
CA ILE A 222 5.67 -5.36 3.44
C ILE A 222 4.24 -4.88 3.76
N VAL A 223 3.87 -3.68 3.31
CA VAL A 223 2.51 -3.13 3.49
C VAL A 223 1.46 -4.04 2.86
N LEU A 224 1.73 -4.54 1.65
CA LEU A 224 0.84 -5.44 0.93
C LEU A 224 0.71 -6.80 1.62
N MET A 225 1.83 -7.43 2.00
CA MET A 225 1.88 -8.77 2.60
C MET A 225 1.25 -8.80 4.00
N LEU A 226 1.44 -7.74 4.79
CA LEU A 226 0.82 -7.61 6.10
C LEU A 226 -0.64 -7.12 6.03
N GLN A 227 -1.18 -6.90 4.82
CA GLN A 227 -2.52 -6.38 4.58
C GLN A 227 -2.83 -5.15 5.44
N LEU A 228 -1.86 -4.25 5.56
CA LEU A 228 -2.03 -3.00 6.32
C LEU A 228 -3.04 -2.08 5.60
N GLU A 229 -3.22 -2.28 4.30
CA GLU A 229 -4.25 -1.66 3.47
C GLU A 229 -5.38 -2.66 3.17
N LYS A 230 -6.64 -2.19 3.10
CA LYS A 230 -7.77 -3.03 2.72
C LYS A 230 -7.53 -3.60 1.31
N PRO A 231 -7.65 -4.92 1.08
CA PRO A 231 -7.50 -5.51 -0.24
C PRO A 231 -8.40 -4.84 -1.28
N ARG A 232 -7.83 -4.63 -2.48
CA ARG A 232 -8.53 -4.05 -3.63
C ARG A 232 -9.12 -5.15 -4.50
N LYS A 233 -10.00 -4.81 -5.45
CA LYS A 233 -10.58 -5.79 -6.40
C LYS A 233 -9.51 -6.45 -7.30
N ASP A 234 -8.40 -5.75 -7.53
CA ASP A 234 -7.22 -6.16 -8.31
C ASP A 234 -6.06 -6.68 -7.42
N PHE A 235 -6.37 -7.23 -6.24
CA PHE A 235 -5.34 -7.64 -5.27
C PHE A 235 -4.41 -8.73 -5.81
N LYS A 236 -4.91 -9.69 -6.60
CA LYS A 236 -4.10 -10.80 -7.12
C LYS A 236 -3.08 -10.29 -8.15
N GLU A 237 -3.51 -9.40 -9.02
CA GLU A 237 -2.68 -8.74 -10.03
C GLU A 237 -1.65 -7.82 -9.38
N LEU A 238 -2.03 -7.12 -8.31
CA LEU A 238 -1.11 -6.30 -7.52
C LEU A 238 -0.05 -7.16 -6.80
N VAL A 239 -0.41 -8.34 -6.29
CA VAL A 239 0.55 -9.28 -5.69
C VAL A 239 1.50 -9.84 -6.76
N LEU A 240 0.97 -10.27 -7.90
CA LEU A 240 1.79 -10.73 -9.03
C LEU A 240 2.78 -9.64 -9.48
N HIS A 241 2.31 -8.39 -9.60
CA HIS A 241 3.17 -7.25 -9.88
C HIS A 241 4.33 -7.14 -8.89
N HIS A 242 4.06 -7.19 -7.58
CA HIS A 242 5.11 -7.08 -6.56
C HIS A 242 6.12 -8.22 -6.62
N ILE A 243 5.67 -9.44 -6.94
CA ILE A 243 6.58 -10.58 -7.14
C ILE A 243 7.51 -10.30 -8.33
N VAL A 244 6.95 -9.86 -9.46
CA VAL A 244 7.72 -9.57 -10.68
C VAL A 244 8.66 -8.39 -10.48
N THR A 245 8.21 -7.29 -9.87
CA THR A 245 9.04 -6.11 -9.66
C THR A 245 10.16 -6.37 -8.67
N LEU A 246 9.91 -7.05 -7.54
CA LEU A 246 10.98 -7.44 -6.62
C LEU A 246 12.00 -8.38 -7.28
N ALA A 247 11.54 -9.33 -8.11
CA ALA A 247 12.43 -10.19 -8.88
C ALA A 247 13.30 -9.37 -9.86
N LEU A 248 12.70 -8.42 -10.61
CA LEU A 248 13.43 -7.51 -11.49
C LEU A 248 14.50 -6.71 -10.73
N ILE A 249 14.15 -6.14 -9.58
CA ILE A 249 15.07 -5.33 -8.75
C ILE A 249 16.25 -6.19 -8.26
N ILE A 250 15.95 -7.35 -7.66
CA ILE A 250 16.98 -8.24 -7.10
C ILE A 250 17.92 -8.76 -8.20
N LEU A 251 17.36 -9.26 -9.30
CA LEU A 251 18.14 -9.87 -10.37
C LEU A 251 18.93 -8.81 -11.15
N SER A 252 18.35 -7.65 -11.45
CA SER A 252 19.08 -6.59 -12.16
C SER A 252 20.20 -5.99 -11.31
N TYR A 253 20.03 -5.89 -9.99
CA TYR A 253 21.14 -5.50 -9.11
C TYR A 253 22.25 -6.57 -9.07
N ARG A 254 21.86 -7.85 -8.86
CA ARG A 254 22.77 -8.99 -8.70
C ARG A 254 23.58 -9.31 -9.95
N PHE A 255 22.98 -9.15 -11.13
CA PHE A 255 23.57 -9.50 -12.42
C PHE A 255 23.93 -8.28 -13.29
N HIS A 256 24.08 -7.09 -12.69
CA HIS A 256 24.58 -5.88 -13.37
C HIS A 256 23.68 -5.24 -14.44
N PHE A 257 22.39 -5.61 -14.53
CA PHE A 257 21.41 -4.96 -15.39
C PHE A 257 20.78 -3.69 -14.78
N THR A 258 21.51 -2.98 -13.93
CA THR A 258 20.98 -1.80 -13.19
C THR A 258 20.63 -0.63 -14.11
N HIS A 259 21.27 -0.53 -15.28
CA HIS A 259 20.95 0.48 -16.30
C HIS A 259 19.52 0.30 -16.84
N MET A 260 19.14 -0.94 -17.17
CA MET A 260 17.75 -1.28 -17.50
C MET A 260 16.82 -1.03 -16.30
N GLY A 261 17.26 -1.38 -15.09
CA GLY A 261 16.48 -1.19 -13.87
C GLY A 261 16.13 0.29 -13.59
N ILE A 262 17.06 1.22 -13.79
CA ILE A 262 16.79 2.67 -13.63
C ILE A 262 15.76 3.16 -14.65
N ALA A 263 15.87 2.75 -15.92
CA ALA A 263 14.87 3.11 -16.93
C ALA A 263 13.47 2.64 -16.54
N VAL A 264 13.35 1.40 -16.06
CA VAL A 264 12.08 0.85 -15.55
C VAL A 264 11.59 1.63 -14.33
N TYR A 265 12.44 1.94 -13.34
CA TYR A 265 12.03 2.76 -12.20
C TYR A 265 11.45 4.10 -12.64
N ILE A 266 12.17 4.87 -13.44
CA ILE A 266 11.77 6.23 -13.83
C ILE A 266 10.44 6.24 -14.58
N THR A 267 10.25 5.34 -15.54
CA THR A 267 8.95 5.22 -16.24
C THR A 267 7.82 4.94 -15.26
N HIS A 268 8.08 4.07 -14.27
CA HIS A 268 7.09 3.68 -13.30
C HIS A 268 6.75 4.81 -12.33
N ASP A 269 7.76 5.45 -11.74
CA ASP A 269 7.61 6.54 -10.77
C ASP A 269 6.85 7.72 -11.34
N ILE A 270 7.21 8.18 -12.55
CA ILE A 270 6.56 9.33 -13.17
C ILE A 270 5.10 9.00 -13.47
N SER A 271 4.80 7.85 -14.06
CA SER A 271 3.41 7.45 -14.33
C SER A 271 2.58 7.28 -13.05
N ASP A 272 3.17 6.76 -11.97
CA ASP A 272 2.48 6.58 -10.69
C ASP A 272 2.22 7.90 -9.98
N PHE A 273 3.08 8.91 -10.17
CA PHE A 273 2.78 10.28 -9.75
C PHE A 273 1.48 10.77 -10.37
N PHE A 274 1.33 10.70 -11.71
CA PHE A 274 0.12 11.13 -12.41
C PHE A 274 -1.12 10.31 -12.02
N LEU A 275 -0.96 9.00 -11.76
CA LEU A 275 -2.04 8.16 -11.27
C LEU A 275 -2.52 8.59 -9.88
N ALA A 276 -1.58 8.81 -8.96
CA ALA A 276 -1.86 9.17 -7.58
C ALA A 276 -2.49 10.56 -7.45
N THR A 277 -1.99 11.54 -8.21
CA THR A 277 -2.55 12.89 -8.27
C THR A 277 -3.92 12.92 -8.95
N SER A 278 -4.14 12.13 -10.01
CA SER A 278 -5.47 12.02 -10.65
C SER A 278 -6.53 11.53 -9.66
N LYS A 279 -6.22 10.48 -8.89
CA LYS A 279 -7.11 9.99 -7.83
C LYS A 279 -7.28 11.00 -6.70
N THR A 280 -6.22 11.71 -6.33
CA THR A 280 -6.28 12.77 -5.31
C THR A 280 -7.22 13.90 -5.74
N LEU A 281 -7.14 14.35 -7.00
CA LEU A 281 -8.04 15.36 -7.56
C LEU A 281 -9.50 14.87 -7.60
N ASN A 282 -9.71 13.60 -7.94
CA ASN A 282 -11.04 12.99 -7.92
C ASN A 282 -11.62 12.97 -6.50
N TYR A 283 -10.82 12.61 -5.48
CA TYR A 283 -11.30 12.64 -4.09
C TYR A 283 -11.64 14.04 -3.55
N LEU A 284 -11.06 15.08 -4.16
CA LEU A 284 -11.31 16.49 -3.85
C LEU A 284 -12.42 17.11 -4.72
N ASP A 285 -13.05 16.33 -5.60
CA ASP A 285 -14.11 16.78 -6.51
C ASP A 285 -13.67 18.01 -7.33
N SER A 286 -12.40 18.00 -7.78
CA SER A 286 -11.79 19.12 -8.50
C SER A 286 -12.30 19.24 -9.94
N PRO A 287 -12.52 20.46 -10.49
CA PRO A 287 -13.04 20.65 -11.85
C PRO A 287 -12.07 20.19 -12.95
N ILE A 288 -10.77 20.04 -12.64
CA ILE A 288 -9.74 19.64 -13.62
C ILE A 288 -9.54 18.13 -13.71
N VAL A 289 -10.36 17.31 -13.03
CA VAL A 289 -10.21 15.85 -12.99
C VAL A 289 -10.23 15.24 -14.39
N GLY A 290 -11.16 15.64 -15.26
CA GLY A 290 -11.27 15.13 -16.63
C GLY A 290 -10.01 15.38 -17.47
N PRO A 291 -9.59 16.65 -17.68
CA PRO A 291 -8.37 16.97 -18.40
C PRO A 291 -7.12 16.31 -17.80
N TYR A 292 -7.01 16.27 -16.47
CA TYR A 292 -5.87 15.66 -15.80
C TYR A 292 -5.84 14.13 -15.97
N PHE A 293 -6.99 13.47 -15.95
CA PHE A 293 -7.12 12.04 -16.22
C PHE A 293 -6.72 11.70 -17.67
N GLY A 294 -7.08 12.56 -18.64
CA GLY A 294 -6.61 12.46 -20.02
C GLY A 294 -5.08 12.56 -20.14
N LEU A 295 -4.46 13.55 -19.46
CA LEU A 295 -3.01 13.68 -19.39
C LEU A 295 -2.35 12.45 -18.76
N PHE A 296 -2.89 11.97 -17.64
CA PHE A 296 -2.44 10.75 -16.98
C PHE A 296 -2.43 9.55 -17.95
N MET A 297 -3.50 9.38 -18.73
CA MET A 297 -3.60 8.27 -19.69
C MET A 297 -2.53 8.36 -20.78
N VAL A 298 -2.26 9.55 -21.32
CA VAL A 298 -1.19 9.76 -22.32
C VAL A 298 0.18 9.41 -21.72
N VAL A 299 0.46 9.92 -20.52
CA VAL A 299 1.72 9.64 -19.81
C VAL A 299 1.86 8.15 -19.50
N TRP A 300 0.78 7.50 -19.05
CA TRP A 300 0.77 6.06 -18.80
C TRP A 300 1.10 5.27 -20.07
N ILE A 301 0.43 5.55 -21.18
CA ILE A 301 0.66 4.83 -22.44
C ILE A 301 2.09 4.99 -22.92
N TYR A 302 2.61 6.23 -22.89
CA TYR A 302 3.97 6.49 -23.33
C TYR A 302 5.01 5.81 -22.42
N LEU A 303 4.95 6.03 -21.11
CA LEU A 303 5.98 5.53 -20.19
C LEU A 303 5.86 4.02 -19.91
N ARG A 304 4.65 3.50 -19.69
CA ARG A 304 4.44 2.10 -19.31
C ARG A 304 4.40 1.16 -20.50
N HIS A 305 4.04 1.63 -21.69
CA HIS A 305 3.92 0.76 -22.87
C HIS A 305 4.94 1.10 -23.95
N TYR A 306 4.96 2.32 -24.48
CA TYR A 306 5.86 2.63 -25.58
C TYR A 306 7.33 2.41 -25.21
N ILE A 307 7.79 3.01 -24.10
CA ILE A 307 9.18 2.83 -23.64
C ILE A 307 9.46 1.38 -23.21
N ASN A 308 8.53 0.72 -22.52
CA ASN A 308 8.74 -0.67 -22.10
C ASN A 308 8.82 -1.64 -23.31
N LEU A 309 7.98 -1.43 -24.33
CA LEU A 309 8.06 -2.19 -25.59
C LEU A 309 9.38 -1.93 -26.33
N GLN A 310 9.90 -0.70 -26.27
CA GLN A 310 11.22 -0.37 -26.80
C GLN A 310 12.33 -1.14 -26.05
N ILE A 311 12.27 -1.23 -24.71
CA ILE A 311 13.23 -2.01 -23.91
C ILE A 311 13.11 -3.51 -24.22
N LEU A 312 11.88 -4.03 -24.36
CA LEU A 312 11.65 -5.43 -24.75
C LEU A 312 12.21 -5.73 -26.14
N TRP A 313 12.00 -4.82 -27.09
CA TRP A 313 12.56 -4.94 -28.44
C TRP A 313 14.08 -4.96 -28.41
N ALA A 314 14.71 -4.02 -27.68
CA ALA A 314 16.15 -3.97 -27.52
C ALA A 314 16.70 -5.23 -26.81
N THR A 315 15.94 -5.81 -25.88
CA THR A 315 16.30 -7.09 -25.25
C THR A 315 16.31 -8.25 -26.26
N LEU A 316 15.56 -8.17 -27.36
CA LEU A 316 15.57 -9.17 -28.44
C LEU A 316 16.64 -8.90 -29.49
N THR A 317 16.88 -7.62 -29.84
CA THR A 317 17.74 -7.23 -30.98
C THR A 317 19.16 -6.82 -30.58
N GLU A 318 19.30 -6.00 -29.54
CA GLU A 318 20.56 -5.40 -29.11
C GLU A 318 21.28 -6.26 -28.06
N PHE A 319 20.52 -7.02 -27.26
CA PHE A 319 21.09 -7.85 -26.19
C PHE A 319 22.12 -8.86 -26.70
N ARG A 320 22.06 -9.36 -27.93
CA ARG A 320 23.12 -10.26 -28.44
C ARG A 320 24.24 -9.52 -29.15
N THR A 321 23.96 -8.35 -29.69
CA THR A 321 24.81 -7.68 -30.68
C THR A 321 25.69 -6.59 -30.06
N VAL A 322 25.25 -5.94 -28.97
CA VAL A 322 25.98 -4.84 -28.33
C VAL A 322 26.88 -5.34 -27.21
N GLY A 323 28.18 -5.47 -27.47
CA GLY A 323 29.18 -5.95 -26.50
C GLY A 323 29.24 -7.48 -26.36
N PRO A 324 30.12 -8.02 -25.49
CA PRO A 324 30.32 -9.47 -25.36
C PRO A 324 29.04 -10.21 -25.01
N TYR A 325 28.85 -11.40 -25.58
CA TYR A 325 27.70 -12.27 -25.32
C TYR A 325 28.20 -13.66 -24.96
N GLU A 326 28.62 -13.80 -23.71
CA GLU A 326 29.18 -15.02 -23.15
C GLU A 326 28.84 -15.09 -21.65
N LEU A 327 28.95 -16.29 -21.08
CA LEU A 327 28.78 -16.47 -19.64
C LEU A 327 30.15 -16.72 -19.02
N ASP A 328 30.62 -15.77 -18.23
CA ASP A 328 31.86 -15.90 -17.47
C ASP A 328 31.66 -15.39 -16.03
N TRP A 329 31.90 -16.30 -15.08
CA TRP A 329 31.73 -16.02 -13.65
C TRP A 329 32.91 -15.25 -13.05
N GLU A 330 34.12 -15.39 -13.60
CA GLU A 330 35.32 -14.70 -13.12
C GLU A 330 35.25 -13.21 -13.48
N THR A 331 34.92 -12.91 -14.74
CA THR A 331 34.69 -11.53 -15.19
C THR A 331 33.28 -11.02 -14.87
N GLN A 332 32.44 -11.80 -14.17
CA GLN A 332 31.04 -11.42 -13.88
C GLN A 332 30.26 -10.98 -15.13
N GLN A 333 30.60 -11.56 -16.29
CA GLN A 333 29.93 -11.35 -17.54
C GLN A 333 28.71 -12.29 -17.58
N TYR A 334 27.55 -11.73 -17.31
CA TYR A 334 26.29 -12.48 -17.20
C TYR A 334 25.40 -12.36 -18.43
N LYS A 335 25.84 -11.62 -19.45
CA LYS A 335 25.08 -11.36 -20.66
C LYS A 335 25.14 -12.56 -21.61
N CYS A 336 24.18 -13.46 -21.44
CA CYS A 336 24.08 -14.75 -22.12
C CYS A 336 22.62 -15.13 -22.44
N TRP A 337 22.40 -16.26 -23.11
CA TRP A 337 21.05 -16.71 -23.52
C TRP A 337 20.08 -16.91 -22.36
N ILE A 338 20.58 -17.39 -21.21
CA ILE A 338 19.77 -17.57 -20.00
C ILE A 338 19.30 -16.21 -19.48
N SER A 339 20.24 -15.27 -19.32
CA SER A 339 19.95 -13.92 -18.84
C SER A 339 19.00 -13.17 -19.77
N GLN A 340 19.11 -13.37 -21.09
CA GLN A 340 18.22 -12.77 -22.08
C GLN A 340 16.79 -13.27 -21.90
N ILE A 341 16.59 -14.59 -21.79
CA ILE A 341 15.26 -15.19 -21.60
C ILE A 341 14.64 -14.73 -20.29
N ILE A 342 15.39 -14.77 -19.18
CA ILE A 342 14.89 -14.37 -17.86
C ILE A 342 14.52 -12.88 -17.85
N THR A 343 15.40 -12.02 -18.37
CA THR A 343 15.17 -10.57 -18.42
C THR A 343 13.96 -10.25 -19.27
N PHE A 344 13.86 -10.84 -20.46
CA PHE A 344 12.71 -10.68 -21.35
C PHE A 344 11.41 -11.17 -20.69
N ALA A 345 11.41 -12.36 -20.10
CA ALA A 345 10.23 -12.93 -19.46
C ALA A 345 9.71 -12.07 -18.29
N LEU A 346 10.61 -11.54 -17.46
CA LEU A 346 10.24 -10.66 -16.35
C LEU A 346 9.70 -9.31 -16.84
N LEU A 347 10.36 -8.68 -17.82
CA LEU A 347 9.87 -7.43 -18.43
C LEU A 347 8.55 -7.63 -19.18
N ALA A 348 8.37 -8.75 -19.87
CA ALA A 348 7.14 -9.09 -20.56
C ALA A 348 6.00 -9.36 -19.56
N SER A 349 6.30 -10.01 -18.43
CA SER A 349 5.34 -10.19 -17.33
C SER A 349 4.92 -8.85 -16.74
N LEU A 350 5.88 -7.94 -16.52
CA LEU A 350 5.61 -6.57 -16.07
C LEU A 350 4.74 -5.82 -17.10
N GLN A 351 5.03 -5.96 -18.39
CA GLN A 351 4.23 -5.38 -19.48
C GLN A 351 2.81 -5.94 -19.52
N ALA A 352 2.63 -7.25 -19.31
CA ALA A 352 1.31 -7.89 -19.28
C ALA A 352 0.43 -7.34 -18.14
N VAL A 353 0.99 -7.16 -16.94
CA VAL A 353 0.25 -6.54 -15.84
C VAL A 353 -0.06 -5.07 -16.11
N ASN A 354 0.88 -4.32 -16.71
CA ASN A 354 0.62 -2.94 -17.13
C ASN A 354 -0.52 -2.86 -18.17
N LEU A 355 -0.60 -3.82 -19.11
CA LEU A 355 -1.69 -3.89 -20.10
C LEU A 355 -3.05 -4.19 -19.46
N PHE A 356 -3.07 -5.06 -18.43
CA PHE A 356 -4.29 -5.30 -17.64
C PHE A 356 -4.79 -4.00 -16.99
N TRP A 357 -3.91 -3.21 -16.38
CA TRP A 357 -4.30 -1.92 -15.82
C TRP A 357 -4.67 -0.89 -16.87
N LEU A 358 -4.02 -0.88 -18.04
CA LEU A 358 -4.47 -0.04 -19.16
C LEU A 358 -5.89 -0.37 -19.57
N PHE A 359 -6.25 -1.65 -19.66
CA PHE A 359 -7.62 -2.06 -19.94
C PHE A 359 -8.61 -1.49 -18.92
N LEU A 360 -8.28 -1.51 -17.62
CA LEU A 360 -9.11 -0.89 -16.59
C LEU A 360 -9.19 0.63 -16.74
N ILE A 361 -8.09 1.30 -17.04
CA ILE A 361 -8.04 2.76 -17.26
C ILE A 361 -8.93 3.13 -18.46
N LEU A 362 -8.81 2.42 -19.58
CA LEU A 362 -9.63 2.63 -20.77
C LEU A 362 -11.11 2.33 -20.51
N ARG A 363 -11.42 1.31 -19.70
CA ARG A 363 -12.80 1.02 -19.27
C ARG A 363 -13.38 2.16 -18.46
N ILE A 364 -12.61 2.74 -17.53
CA ILE A 364 -13.03 3.92 -16.76
C ILE A 364 -13.19 5.13 -17.68
N ALA A 365 -12.25 5.36 -18.61
CA ALA A 365 -12.33 6.45 -19.59
C ALA A 365 -13.59 6.34 -20.46
N LYS A 366 -13.86 5.12 -20.97
CA LYS A 366 -15.09 4.80 -21.69
C LYS A 366 -16.30 5.18 -20.85
N ASN A 367 -16.41 4.63 -19.65
CA ASN A 367 -17.55 4.89 -18.78
C ASN A 367 -17.69 6.38 -18.47
N TYR A 368 -16.61 7.12 -18.21
CA TYR A 368 -16.66 8.56 -17.95
C TYR A 368 -17.17 9.37 -19.16
N VAL A 369 -16.76 9.02 -20.38
CA VAL A 369 -17.23 9.70 -21.60
C VAL A 369 -18.68 9.35 -21.89
N PHE A 370 -19.05 8.07 -21.82
CA PHE A 370 -20.42 7.63 -22.11
C PHE A 370 -21.41 8.01 -21.00
N ALA A 371 -21.01 8.03 -19.73
CA ALA A 371 -21.85 8.48 -18.62
C ALA A 371 -22.04 10.00 -18.64
N ASN A 372 -21.03 10.80 -19.03
CA ASN A 372 -21.27 12.25 -19.25
C ASN A 372 -22.18 12.51 -20.46
N ILE A 373 -22.21 11.62 -21.46
CA ILE A 373 -23.15 11.73 -22.60
C ILE A 373 -24.58 11.32 -22.18
N VAL A 374 -24.73 10.41 -21.21
CA VAL A 374 -26.06 9.93 -20.73
C VAL A 374 -26.58 10.75 -19.53
N ALA A 375 -25.71 11.36 -18.73
CA ALA A 375 -26.07 12.20 -17.59
C ALA A 375 -26.69 13.55 -18.00
N ASP A 376 -26.56 13.97 -19.25
CA ASP A 376 -27.31 15.12 -19.82
C ASP A 376 -28.77 14.73 -20.17
N GLU A 377 -29.15 13.44 -20.09
CA GLU A 377 -30.55 12.98 -20.20
C GLU A 377 -31.07 12.20 -18.98
N ARG A 378 -30.21 11.79 -18.04
CA ARG A 378 -30.66 11.10 -16.82
C ARG A 378 -29.59 11.18 -15.75
N SER A 379 -29.68 12.21 -14.92
CA SER A 379 -28.95 12.30 -13.65
C SER A 379 -29.33 11.13 -12.73
N ASP A 380 -28.35 10.69 -11.94
CA ASP A 380 -28.43 9.83 -10.75
C ASP A 380 -28.11 8.35 -11.01
N ASP A 381 -26.89 7.91 -10.64
CA ASP A 381 -26.49 6.50 -10.43
C ASP A 381 -25.04 6.36 -9.90
N GLU A 382 -24.65 7.08 -8.83
CA GLU A 382 -23.41 6.77 -8.08
C GLU A 382 -23.62 6.58 -6.56
N ASP A 383 -24.87 6.52 -6.08
CA ASP A 383 -25.18 6.27 -4.66
C ASP A 383 -25.55 4.79 -4.35
N GLU A 384 -25.71 3.91 -5.35
CA GLU A 384 -26.16 2.52 -5.13
C GLU A 384 -25.08 1.58 -4.54
N ASP A 385 -23.79 1.88 -4.68
CA ASP A 385 -22.68 0.99 -4.28
C ASP A 385 -22.45 0.88 -2.75
N GLU A 386 -23.10 1.72 -1.93
CA GLU A 386 -22.97 1.70 -0.46
C GLU A 386 -24.20 1.16 0.30
N GLU A 387 -25.37 1.03 -0.34
CA GLU A 387 -26.59 0.53 0.34
C GLU A 387 -26.67 -1.01 0.41
N GLU A 388 -26.13 -1.74 -0.58
CA GLU A 388 -26.15 -3.21 -0.58
C GLU A 388 -25.38 -3.81 0.61
N GLN A 389 -24.31 -3.16 1.10
CA GLN A 389 -23.51 -3.66 2.23
C GLN A 389 -24.19 -3.48 3.60
N GLN A 390 -25.18 -2.58 3.72
CA GLN A 390 -25.96 -2.43 4.97
C GLN A 390 -27.13 -3.41 5.05
N HIS A 391 -27.67 -3.86 3.92
CA HIS A 391 -28.80 -4.78 3.89
C HIS A 391 -28.40 -6.21 4.32
N ASP A 392 -27.20 -6.66 3.95
CA ASP A 392 -26.72 -8.01 4.28
C ASP A 392 -26.40 -8.24 5.77
N THR A 393 -26.16 -7.18 6.53
CA THR A 393 -25.84 -7.31 7.97
C THR A 393 -27.10 -7.48 8.84
N LYS A 394 -28.29 -7.12 8.34
CA LYS A 394 -29.56 -7.25 9.07
C LYS A 394 -30.33 -8.54 8.78
N SER A 395 -29.95 -9.28 7.73
CA SER A 395 -30.71 -10.46 7.25
C SER A 395 -30.46 -11.73 8.06
N ASN A 396 -29.35 -11.84 8.80
CA ASN A 396 -28.93 -13.14 9.37
C ASN A 396 -29.39 -13.41 10.82
N GLY A 397 -30.63 -13.08 11.14
CA GLY A 397 -31.20 -13.28 12.49
C GLY A 397 -32.70 -13.52 12.48
N LYS A 398 -33.17 -14.61 11.86
CA LYS A 398 -34.53 -15.10 12.08
C LYS A 398 -34.58 -16.63 12.03
N ILE A 399 -34.60 -17.25 13.20
CA ILE A 399 -35.04 -18.64 13.39
C ILE A 399 -36.56 -18.64 13.53
N VAL A 400 -37.13 -19.68 12.94
CA VAL A 400 -38.53 -20.09 12.73
C VAL A 400 -39.39 -20.10 13.99
N GLY A 401 -40.68 -19.77 13.81
CA GLY A 401 -41.74 -20.03 14.78
C GLY A 401 -43.04 -19.32 14.41
N GLU A 402 -43.80 -19.92 13.50
CA GLU A 402 -45.14 -19.51 13.06
C GLU A 402 -46.18 -19.92 14.13
N ALA A 403 -46.98 -18.95 14.61
CA ALA A 403 -48.30 -19.20 15.19
C ALA A 403 -49.15 -17.93 15.07
N ASP A 404 -50.31 -18.11 14.48
CA ASP A 404 -51.33 -17.15 14.08
C ASP A 404 -52.25 -16.78 15.26
N VAL A 405 -52.40 -15.50 15.62
CA VAL A 405 -53.55 -14.97 16.41
C VAL A 405 -53.74 -13.46 16.13
N GLN A 406 -54.93 -13.08 15.65
CA GLN A 406 -55.44 -11.71 15.61
C GLN A 406 -55.85 -11.19 17.00
N ILE A 407 -55.84 -9.85 17.16
CA ILE A 407 -56.83 -8.99 17.89
C ILE A 407 -56.16 -7.90 18.79
N ASN A 408 -56.49 -6.65 18.43
CA ASN A 408 -56.70 -5.40 19.19
C ASN A 408 -55.80 -5.00 20.39
N GLY A 409 -55.15 -3.84 20.21
CA GLY A 409 -55.09 -2.71 21.14
C GLY A 409 -54.83 -2.95 22.62
N THR A 410 -53.59 -2.72 23.08
CA THR A 410 -53.22 -1.90 24.25
C THR A 410 -51.68 -1.88 24.41
N THR A 411 -51.18 -0.84 25.09
CA THR A 411 -49.78 -0.47 25.37
C THR A 411 -48.85 -1.61 25.83
N PRO A 412 -47.54 -1.61 25.46
CA PRO A 412 -46.59 -2.64 25.90
C PRO A 412 -46.04 -2.35 27.32
N ALA A 413 -46.15 -3.33 28.22
CA ALA A 413 -45.50 -3.37 29.52
C ALA A 413 -44.17 -4.17 29.45
N VAL A 414 -43.17 -3.79 30.25
CA VAL A 414 -41.84 -4.41 30.31
C VAL A 414 -41.83 -5.56 31.34
N LEU A 415 -41.37 -6.75 30.93
CA LEU A 415 -41.24 -7.94 31.78
C LEU A 415 -39.77 -8.20 32.16
N ILE A 416 -39.52 -8.65 33.41
CA ILE A 416 -38.21 -9.16 33.86
C ILE A 416 -38.44 -10.57 34.42
N ASN A 417 -37.72 -11.57 33.90
CA ASN A 417 -37.76 -12.97 34.34
C ASN A 417 -39.15 -13.64 34.40
N GLY A 418 -40.06 -13.25 33.50
CA GLY A 418 -41.30 -14.00 33.27
C GLY A 418 -42.49 -13.66 34.16
N GLU A 419 -42.39 -12.64 35.03
CA GLU A 419 -43.54 -12.08 35.73
C GLU A 419 -43.70 -10.57 35.44
N PRO A 420 -44.94 -10.05 35.34
CA PRO A 420 -45.20 -8.62 35.15
C PRO A 420 -44.87 -7.82 36.42
N VAL A 421 -44.13 -6.73 36.25
CA VAL A 421 -43.85 -5.77 37.33
C VAL A 421 -45.13 -4.96 37.58
N GLU A 422 -45.82 -5.22 38.69
CA GLU A 422 -46.89 -4.35 39.17
C GLU A 422 -46.29 -3.05 39.74
N ASP A 423 -46.57 -1.92 39.10
CA ASP A 423 -46.34 -0.59 39.67
C ASP A 423 -47.34 -0.36 40.81
N GLN A 424 -46.91 -0.54 42.06
CA GLN A 424 -47.65 -0.02 43.22
C GLN A 424 -47.37 1.49 43.37
N PRO A 425 -48.41 2.35 43.40
CA PRO A 425 -48.22 3.75 43.72
C PRO A 425 -48.06 3.89 45.24
N ASN A 426 -46.83 4.09 45.71
CA ASN A 426 -46.59 4.45 47.10
C ASN A 426 -47.00 5.91 47.34
N GLN A 427 -48.28 6.10 47.66
CA GLN A 427 -48.76 7.27 48.38
C GLN A 427 -48.21 7.20 49.80
N ASP A 428 -47.06 7.82 50.05
CA ASP A 428 -46.68 8.36 51.38
C ASP A 428 -45.33 9.09 51.30
N ALA A 429 -45.37 10.35 50.86
CA ALA A 429 -44.36 11.36 51.21
C ALA A 429 -44.91 12.77 50.92
N VAL A 430 -46.07 13.08 51.52
CA VAL A 430 -46.47 14.47 51.76
C VAL A 430 -45.53 15.05 52.82
N ARG A 431 -45.06 16.29 52.57
CA ARG A 431 -44.37 17.20 53.50
C ARG A 431 -42.94 16.83 53.92
N ALA A 432 -41.96 17.45 53.24
CA ALA A 432 -41.17 18.53 53.85
C ALA A 432 -40.06 19.02 52.90
N ARG A 433 -39.78 20.33 52.99
CA ARG A 433 -38.66 21.09 52.37
C ARG A 433 -38.95 21.80 51.05
N ARG A 434 -39.86 22.77 51.13
CA ARG A 434 -39.68 24.08 50.50
C ARG A 434 -39.50 25.11 51.62
N ARG A 435 -38.24 25.43 51.98
CA ARG A 435 -37.78 26.67 52.64
C ARG A 435 -36.32 26.52 53.13
N LYS A 436 -35.40 27.13 52.38
CA LYS A 436 -34.21 27.92 52.80
C LYS A 436 -33.10 27.74 51.77
N GLY A 437 -32.68 28.86 51.18
CA GLY A 437 -31.72 28.99 50.10
C GLY A 437 -32.29 29.91 49.05
#